data_AF-A0A1V4A469-F1
#
_entry.id   AF-A0A1V4A469-F1
#
_cell.length_a   1.000
_cell.length_b   1.000
_cell.length_c   1.000
_cell.angle_alpha   90.00
_cell.angle_beta   90.00
_cell.angle_gamma   90.00
#
_symmetry.space_group_name_H-M   'P 1'
#
loop_
_entity.id
_entity.type
_entity.pdbx_description
1 polymer ?
#
loop_
_entity_poly.entity_id
_entity_poly.type
_entity_poly.pdbx_seq_one_letter_code
_entity_poly.pdbx_strand_id
1 'polypeptide(L)'
;MTGVRRAVGTAVRERKPRVWSERELRLVDRLAELHEELDAARRDRAGLIAYVLRLHAGSVGPPDAAGWSAVNVDTAAGRLSWRVAPEDAHFFREADGGRRPVATKGPRGSREQFVETLTRLSFLHLHRRPNLPTRTGRNA
;
A
#
# COMPACT_ATOMS: atom_id res chain seq x y z
N MET A 1 38.65 -46.66 -46.63
CA MET A 1 38.20 -45.30 -46.28
C MET A 1 37.89 -45.26 -44.79
N THR A 2 38.75 -44.59 -44.03
CA THR A 2 38.77 -44.56 -42.56
C THR A 2 37.96 -43.37 -42.08
N GLY A 3 36.84 -43.60 -41.40
CA GLY A 3 35.98 -42.54 -40.84
C GLY A 3 36.25 -42.34 -39.36
N VAL A 4 36.91 -41.24 -39.02
CA VAL A 4 37.31 -40.84 -37.66
C VAL A 4 36.09 -40.44 -36.80
N ARG A 5 36.04 -40.96 -35.58
CA ARG A 5 35.09 -40.60 -34.51
C ARG A 5 35.19 -39.11 -34.14
N ARG A 6 34.05 -38.45 -33.89
CA ARG A 6 33.95 -37.37 -32.90
C ARG A 6 32.71 -37.56 -32.05
N ALA A 7 32.92 -38.07 -30.84
CA ALA A 7 31.96 -37.93 -29.76
C ALA A 7 32.01 -36.48 -29.28
N VAL A 8 30.94 -35.72 -29.50
CA VAL A 8 30.76 -34.40 -28.88
C VAL A 8 30.24 -34.66 -27.47
N GLY A 9 31.15 -34.71 -26.51
CA GLY A 9 30.80 -34.72 -25.10
C GLY A 9 30.20 -33.38 -24.71
N THR A 10 28.88 -33.29 -24.66
CA THR A 10 28.18 -32.19 -23.98
C THR A 10 28.33 -32.39 -22.49
N ALA A 11 29.38 -31.81 -21.91
CA ALA A 11 29.52 -31.69 -20.47
C ALA A 11 28.41 -30.76 -19.96
N VAL A 12 27.30 -31.35 -19.49
CA VAL A 12 26.33 -30.65 -18.65
C VAL A 12 27.10 -30.24 -17.40
N ARG A 13 27.47 -28.95 -17.31
CA ARG A 13 27.99 -28.38 -16.06
C ARG A 13 26.86 -28.50 -15.04
N GLU A 14 26.93 -29.53 -14.20
CA GLU A 14 26.11 -29.65 -13.00
C GLU A 14 26.27 -28.35 -12.20
N ARG A 15 25.23 -27.50 -12.22
CA ARG A 15 25.13 -26.38 -11.29
C ARG A 15 24.95 -27.00 -9.92
N LYS A 16 26.03 -27.07 -9.14
CA LYS A 16 25.94 -27.43 -7.72
C LYS A 16 24.82 -26.62 -7.06
N PRO A 17 23.94 -27.25 -6.27
CA PRO A 17 22.89 -26.52 -5.56
C PRO A 17 23.55 -25.46 -4.68
N ARG A 18 23.12 -24.21 -4.85
CA ARG A 18 23.65 -23.09 -4.08
C ARG A 18 23.12 -23.21 -2.65
N VAL A 19 23.93 -23.74 -1.75
CA VAL A 19 23.61 -23.76 -0.32
C VAL A 19 23.73 -22.35 0.21
N TRP A 20 22.69 -21.86 0.86
CA TRP A 20 22.68 -20.51 1.42
C TRP A 20 23.58 -20.48 2.65
N SER A 21 24.37 -19.43 2.77
CA SER A 21 25.14 -19.18 3.97
C SER A 21 24.21 -18.82 5.13
N GLU A 22 24.66 -19.07 6.36
CA GLU A 22 23.95 -18.70 7.59
C GLU A 22 23.63 -17.19 7.64
N ARG A 23 24.52 -16.37 7.07
CA ARG A 23 24.30 -14.93 6.91
C ARG A 23 23.16 -14.61 5.95
N GLU A 24 23.08 -15.30 4.82
CA GLU A 24 21.98 -15.12 3.85
C GLU A 24 20.63 -15.53 4.46
N LEU A 25 20.61 -16.62 5.24
CA LEU A 25 19.40 -17.05 5.96
C LEU A 25 18.93 -15.97 6.95
N ARG A 26 19.81 -15.45 7.80
CA ARG A 26 19.47 -14.36 8.74
C ARG A 26 18.94 -13.10 8.04
N LEU A 27 19.46 -12.77 6.85
CA LEU A 27 18.97 -11.61 6.09
C LEU A 27 17.57 -11.84 5.53
N VAL A 28 17.28 -13.07 5.10
CA VAL A 28 15.95 -13.45 4.63
C VAL A 28 14.94 -13.42 5.77
N ASP A 29 15.32 -13.94 6.94
CA ASP A 29 14.48 -13.89 8.14
C ASP A 29 14.19 -12.44 8.53
N ARG A 30 15.21 -11.58 8.56
CA ARG A 30 15.03 -10.16 8.86
C ARG A 30 14.18 -9.44 7.81
N LEU A 31 14.29 -9.82 6.54
CA LEU A 31 13.45 -9.27 5.48
C LEU A 31 11.98 -9.68 5.64
N ALA A 32 11.74 -10.92 6.05
CA ALA A 32 10.39 -11.40 6.35
C ALA A 32 9.76 -10.63 7.51
N GLU A 33 10.51 -10.44 8.61
CA GLU A 33 10.05 -9.62 9.75
C GLU A 33 9.66 -8.20 9.32
N LEU A 34 10.51 -7.54 8.52
CA LEU A 34 10.22 -6.20 8.02
C LEU A 34 9.01 -6.16 7.08
N HIS A 35 8.74 -7.24 6.35
CA HIS A 35 7.56 -7.34 5.51
C HIS A 35 6.29 -7.41 6.34
N GLU A 36 6.29 -8.23 7.40
CA GLU A 36 5.17 -8.32 8.34
C GLU A 36 4.89 -7.00 9.05
N GLU A 37 5.95 -6.29 9.51
CA GLU A 37 5.82 -4.95 10.10
C GLU A 37 5.22 -3.95 9.11
N LEU A 38 5.67 -3.98 7.85
CA LEU A 38 5.16 -3.11 6.81
C LEU A 38 3.69 -3.40 6.48
N ASP A 39 3.31 -4.67 6.44
CA ASP A 39 1.93 -5.09 6.14
C ASP A 39 0.99 -4.77 7.30
N ALA A 40 1.44 -4.89 8.55
CA ALA A 40 0.70 -4.39 9.71
C ALA A 40 0.45 -2.88 9.62
N ALA A 41 1.48 -2.09 9.33
CA ALA A 41 1.36 -0.65 9.18
C ALA A 41 0.46 -0.23 8.01
N ARG A 42 0.46 -1.00 6.91
CA ARG A 42 -0.44 -0.79 5.77
C ARG A 42 -1.90 -1.05 6.15
N ARG A 43 -2.16 -2.14 6.88
CA ARG A 43 -3.49 -2.49 7.38
C ARG A 43 -4.03 -1.42 8.33
N ASP A 44 -3.21 -0.96 9.28
CA ASP A 44 -3.59 0.12 10.21
C ASP A 44 -3.93 1.41 9.46
N ARG A 45 -3.11 1.77 8.46
CA ARG A 45 -3.37 2.92 7.59
C ARG A 45 -4.68 2.74 6.81
N ALA A 46 -4.96 1.56 6.28
CA ALA A 46 -6.21 1.30 5.56
C ALA A 46 -7.43 1.44 6.48
N GLY A 47 -7.36 0.91 7.70
CA GLY A 47 -8.39 1.08 8.73
C GLY A 47 -8.65 2.55 9.08
N LEU A 48 -7.59 3.37 9.19
CA LEU A 48 -7.72 4.82 9.42
C LEU A 48 -8.37 5.54 8.22
N ILE A 49 -7.99 5.19 6.99
CA ILE A 49 -8.61 5.76 5.80
C ILE A 49 -10.11 5.40 5.75
N ALA A 50 -10.47 4.15 6.05
CA ALA A 50 -11.87 3.72 6.11
C ALA A 50 -12.66 4.46 7.20
N TYR A 51 -12.05 4.70 8.37
CA TYR A 51 -12.65 5.52 9.42
C TYR A 51 -12.92 6.95 8.93
N VAL A 52 -11.94 7.60 8.30
CA VAL A 52 -12.10 8.95 7.74
C VAL A 52 -13.17 8.98 6.65
N LEU A 53 -13.22 7.98 5.77
CA LEU A 53 -14.26 7.85 4.74
C LEU A 53 -15.67 7.71 5.35
N ARG A 54 -15.83 7.03 6.49
CA ARG A 54 -17.14 6.93 7.18
C ARG A 54 -17.63 8.28 7.73
N LEU A 55 -16.71 9.19 8.06
CA LEU A 55 -17.03 10.50 8.65
C LEU A 55 -17.30 11.60 7.62
N HIS A 56 -16.79 11.42 6.40
CA HIS A 56 -16.79 12.45 5.37
C HIS A 56 -17.43 11.94 4.08
N ALA A 57 -17.88 12.84 3.22
CA ALA A 57 -18.30 12.44 1.88
C ALA A 57 -17.09 11.90 1.12
N GLY A 58 -17.28 10.86 0.32
CA GLY A 58 -16.19 10.26 -0.44
C GLY A 58 -16.66 9.14 -1.34
N SER A 59 -15.71 8.52 -2.02
CA SER A 59 -15.95 7.41 -2.92
C SER A 59 -14.80 6.43 -2.94
N VAL A 60 -15.12 5.18 -3.20
CA VAL A 60 -14.15 4.12 -3.50
C VAL A 60 -14.30 3.82 -4.99
N GLY A 61 -13.21 4.01 -5.73
CA GLY A 61 -13.14 3.66 -7.15
C GLY A 61 -13.06 2.15 -7.33
N PRO A 62 -13.41 1.64 -8.51
CA PRO A 62 -13.25 0.23 -8.83
C PRO A 62 -11.76 -0.18 -8.72
N PRO A 63 -11.48 -1.44 -8.35
CA PRO A 63 -10.12 -1.94 -8.35
C PRO A 63 -9.53 -1.92 -9.76
N ASP A 64 -8.25 -1.59 -9.87
CA ASP A 64 -7.50 -1.66 -11.13
C ASP A 64 -7.11 -3.11 -11.49
N ALA A 65 -6.37 -3.29 -12.59
CA ALA A 65 -5.93 -4.61 -13.04
C ALA A 65 -5.05 -5.35 -12.02
N ALA A 66 -4.41 -4.62 -11.09
CA ALA A 66 -3.61 -5.18 -10.01
C ALA A 66 -4.41 -5.31 -8.69
N GLY A 67 -5.73 -5.04 -8.72
CA GLY A 67 -6.62 -5.14 -7.57
C GLY A 67 -6.61 -3.93 -6.64
N TRP A 68 -5.88 -2.86 -6.97
CA TRP A 68 -5.79 -1.68 -6.10
C TRP A 68 -6.97 -0.75 -6.33
N SER A 69 -7.56 -0.26 -5.24
CA SER A 69 -8.66 0.71 -5.30
C SER A 69 -8.21 2.11 -4.90
N ALA A 70 -8.74 3.12 -5.58
CA ALA A 70 -8.57 4.52 -5.18
C ALA A 70 -9.67 4.91 -4.19
N VAL A 71 -9.31 5.45 -3.03
CA VAL A 71 -10.26 6.00 -2.05
C VAL A 71 -10.12 7.52 -2.04
N ASN A 72 -11.22 8.21 -2.31
CA ASN A 72 -11.31 9.66 -2.30
C ASN A 72 -12.20 10.12 -1.15
N VAL A 73 -11.72 11.09 -0.37
CA VAL A 73 -12.50 11.72 0.69
C VAL A 73 -12.51 13.23 0.48
N ASP A 74 -13.70 13.79 0.40
CA ASP A 74 -13.95 15.22 0.26
C ASP A 74 -14.00 15.87 1.66
N THR A 75 -13.07 16.78 1.92
CA THR A 75 -12.94 17.53 3.17
C THR A 75 -13.12 19.02 2.94
N ALA A 76 -13.29 19.81 4.01
CA ALA A 76 -13.31 21.27 3.90
C ALA A 76 -12.02 21.87 3.31
N ALA A 77 -10.91 21.14 3.37
CA ALA A 77 -9.61 21.54 2.82
C ALA A 77 -9.38 21.03 1.39
N GLY A 78 -10.37 20.37 0.78
CA GLY A 78 -10.26 19.75 -0.54
C GLY A 78 -10.32 18.23 -0.51
N ARG A 79 -9.95 17.59 -1.62
CA ARG A 79 -10.03 16.15 -1.81
C ARG A 79 -8.74 15.45 -1.40
N LEU A 80 -8.85 14.45 -0.54
CA LEU A 80 -7.78 13.52 -0.20
C LEU A 80 -7.95 12.23 -0.98
N SER A 81 -6.87 11.73 -1.57
CA SER A 81 -6.87 10.51 -2.37
C SER A 81 -5.80 9.53 -1.90
N TRP A 82 -6.17 8.27 -1.74
CA TRP A 82 -5.27 7.18 -1.37
C TRP A 82 -5.46 5.98 -2.29
N ARG A 83 -4.40 5.19 -2.44
CA ARG A 83 -4.48 3.83 -3.01
C ARG A 83 -4.48 2.81 -1.88
N VAL A 84 -5.38 1.84 -1.96
CA VAL A 84 -5.56 0.74 -1.00
C VAL A 84 -5.32 -0.57 -1.71
N ALA A 85 -4.60 -1.47 -1.04
CA ALA A 85 -4.26 -2.78 -1.55
C ALA A 85 -5.49 -3.71 -1.54
N PRO A 86 -5.56 -4.71 -2.45
CA PRO A 86 -6.71 -5.62 -2.53
C PRO A 86 -7.00 -6.36 -1.22
N GLU A 87 -5.96 -6.70 -0.46
CA GLU A 87 -6.05 -7.41 0.82
C GLU A 87 -6.84 -6.59 1.87
N ASP A 88 -6.73 -5.27 1.80
CA ASP A 88 -7.38 -4.31 2.71
C ASP A 88 -8.73 -3.80 2.18
N ALA A 89 -9.18 -4.23 1.00
CA ALA A 89 -10.43 -3.77 0.40
C ALA A 89 -11.67 -4.07 1.27
N HIS A 90 -11.58 -5.07 2.15
CA HIS A 90 -12.64 -5.46 3.07
C HIS A 90 -13.05 -4.34 4.05
N PHE A 91 -12.14 -3.41 4.39
CA PHE A 91 -12.46 -2.25 5.24
C PHE A 91 -13.47 -1.29 4.58
N PHE A 92 -13.65 -1.38 3.26
CA PHE A 92 -14.40 -0.41 2.46
C PHE A 92 -15.74 -0.93 1.94
N ARG A 93 -16.07 -2.22 2.13
CA ARG A 93 -17.30 -2.85 1.59
C ARG A 93 -18.60 -2.25 2.11
N GLU A 94 -18.60 -1.65 3.29
CA GLU A 94 -19.79 -0.98 3.83
C GLU A 94 -20.03 0.40 3.20
N ALA A 95 -19.01 1.01 2.58
CA ALA A 95 -19.10 2.33 1.97
C ALA A 95 -19.80 2.31 0.59
N ASP A 96 -19.85 1.16 -0.08
CA ASP A 96 -20.53 0.97 -1.37
C ASP A 96 -22.07 0.99 -1.24
N GLY A 97 -22.59 0.86 -0.02
CA GLY A 97 -24.02 0.86 0.28
C GLY A 97 -24.66 2.24 0.31
N GLY A 98 -24.29 3.17 -0.58
CA GLY A 98 -25.06 4.40 -0.91
C GLY A 98 -25.60 5.25 0.24
N ARG A 99 -25.09 5.09 1.47
CA ARG A 99 -25.65 5.76 2.64
C ARG A 99 -24.91 7.07 2.82
N ARG A 100 -25.56 8.16 2.40
CA ARG A 100 -25.25 9.50 2.90
C ARG A 100 -24.97 9.39 4.41
N PRO A 101 -23.87 9.96 4.94
CA PRO A 101 -23.65 9.95 6.36
C PRO A 101 -24.84 10.66 7.00
N VAL A 102 -25.73 9.89 7.63
CA VAL A 102 -26.67 10.45 8.59
C VAL A 102 -25.73 11.04 9.63
N ALA A 103 -25.77 12.36 9.79
CA ALA A 103 -25.15 13.03 10.91
C ALA A 103 -25.80 12.45 12.17
N THR A 104 -25.23 11.35 12.67
CA THR A 104 -25.59 10.81 13.97
C THR A 104 -25.21 11.91 14.93
N LYS A 105 -26.25 12.48 15.56
CA LYS A 105 -26.16 13.43 16.65
C LYS A 105 -25.48 12.69 17.81
N GLY A 106 -24.17 12.53 17.71
CA GLY A 106 -23.35 11.92 18.75
C GLY A 106 -23.35 12.81 20.00
N PRO A 107 -23.07 12.24 21.17
CA PRO A 107 -22.93 13.02 22.40
C PRO A 107 -21.88 14.11 22.19
N ARG A 108 -22.03 15.24 22.87
CA ARG A 108 -21.30 16.51 22.70
C ARG A 108 -19.76 16.39 22.48
N GLY A 109 -19.12 15.30 22.93
CA GLY A 109 -17.72 14.96 22.68
C GLY A 109 -17.37 14.49 21.25
N SER A 110 -18.34 14.12 20.41
CA SER A 110 -18.08 13.73 19.01
C SER A 110 -17.70 14.91 18.12
N ARG A 111 -18.18 16.12 18.46
CA ARG A 111 -17.86 17.35 17.71
C ARG A 111 -16.43 17.81 17.98
N GLU A 112 -15.97 17.70 19.21
CA GLU A 112 -14.58 18.03 19.59
C GLU A 112 -13.60 17.04 18.96
N GLN A 113 -13.90 15.73 19.01
CA GLN A 113 -13.12 14.70 18.31
C GLN A 113 -13.11 14.88 16.79
N PHE A 114 -14.24 15.31 16.21
CA PHE A 114 -14.34 15.65 14.79
C PHE A 114 -13.49 16.85 14.41
N VAL A 115 -13.52 17.93 15.22
CA VAL A 115 -12.69 19.12 15.02
C VAL A 115 -11.22 18.77 15.19
N GLU A 116 -10.86 17.95 16.18
CA GLU A 116 -9.49 17.50 16.40
C GLU A 116 -8.99 16.65 15.22
N THR A 117 -9.80 15.70 14.75
CA THR A 117 -9.48 14.86 13.59
C THR A 117 -9.31 15.68 12.33
N LEU A 118 -10.21 16.62 12.06
CA LEU A 118 -10.09 17.56 10.94
C LEU A 118 -8.84 18.43 11.07
N THR A 119 -8.56 18.98 12.25
CA THR A 119 -7.38 19.80 12.50
C THR A 119 -6.10 19.00 12.25
N ARG A 120 -6.06 17.74 12.69
CA ARG A 120 -4.90 16.85 12.52
C ARG A 120 -4.73 16.42 11.05
N LEU A 121 -5.83 16.16 10.33
CA LEU A 121 -5.80 15.86 8.89
C LEU A 121 -5.41 17.09 8.06
N SER A 122 -5.92 18.28 8.40
CA SER A 122 -5.54 19.55 7.78
C SER A 122 -4.07 19.87 8.04
N PHE A 123 -3.56 19.63 9.25
CA PHE A 123 -2.14 19.76 9.56
C PHE A 123 -1.29 18.79 8.73
N LEU A 124 -1.67 17.52 8.65
CA LEU A 124 -0.98 16.54 7.82
C LEU A 124 -1.05 16.87 6.32
N HIS A 125 -2.13 17.51 5.86
CA HIS A 125 -2.27 17.96 4.47
C HIS A 125 -1.37 19.16 4.16
N LEU A 126 -1.36 20.17 5.04
CA LEU A 126 -0.54 21.38 4.89
C LEU A 126 0.96 21.10 5.03
N HIS A 127 1.34 20.09 5.82
CA HIS A 127 2.74 19.72 6.04
C HIS A 127 3.20 18.49 5.24
N ARG A 128 2.31 17.86 4.46
CA ARG A 128 2.73 16.95 3.40
C ARG A 128 3.32 17.78 2.28
N ARG A 129 4.66 17.86 2.25
CA ARG A 129 5.40 18.24 1.04
C ARG A 129 4.87 17.34 -0.09
N PRO A 130 4.21 17.91 -1.12
CA PRO A 130 3.79 17.12 -2.27
C PRO A 130 5.07 16.69 -2.97
N ASN A 131 5.31 15.38 -3.07
CA ASN A 131 6.29 14.77 -3.96
C ASN A 131 7.65 15.50 -4.03
N LEU A 132 8.63 15.10 -3.20
CA LEU A 132 10.02 15.35 -3.61
C LEU A 132 10.19 14.73 -5.00
N PRO A 133 10.59 15.48 -6.04
CA PRO A 133 10.93 14.88 -7.31
C PRO A 133 12.09 13.91 -7.07
N THR A 134 11.92 12.65 -7.48
CA THR A 134 13.04 11.72 -7.61
C THR A 134 14.02 12.32 -8.62
N ARG A 135 15.12 12.87 -8.09
CA ARG A 135 16.47 12.89 -8.65
C ARG A 135 16.57 13.14 -10.16
N THR A 136 17.04 14.35 -10.48
CA THR A 136 17.77 14.73 -11.71
C THR A 136 18.44 13.55 -12.42
N GLY A 137 17.88 13.18 -13.57
CA GLY A 137 18.57 12.42 -14.61
C GLY A 137 19.32 13.40 -15.52
N ARG A 138 20.64 13.45 -15.34
CA ARG A 138 21.63 13.98 -16.28
C ARG A 138 21.47 13.27 -17.63
N ASN A 139 21.30 14.01 -18.73
CA ASN A 139 21.83 13.75 -20.08
C ASN A 139 21.06 14.56 -21.15
N ALA A 140 21.60 15.72 -21.53
CA ALA A 140 21.86 16.16 -22.90
C ALA A 140 22.70 17.43 -22.84
#